data_AF-A0A834HVY5-F1
#
_entry.id   AF-A0A834HVY5-F1
#
_cell.length_a   1.000
_cell.length_b   1.000
_cell.length_c   1.000
_cell.angle_alpha   90.00
_cell.angle_beta   90.00
_cell.angle_gamma   90.00
#
_symmetry.space_group_name_H-M   'P 1'
#
loop_
_entity.id
_entity.type
_entity.pdbx_description
1 polymer ?
#
loop_
_entity_poly.entity_id
_entity_poly.type
_entity_poly.pdbx_seq_one_letter_code
_entity_poly.pdbx_strand_id
1 'polypeptide(L)'
;MSTEDGEGSGRPKEVVTDENIKNIHKVISNKRKLKLNEIADTLKISTHIIHEYLGMRKLCAKWVPRELTFDQKQRRVDDSEQCLKMIKHNKPEF
;
A
#
# COMPACT_ATOMS: atom_id res chain seq x y z
N MET A 1 19.33 42.12 27.52
CA MET A 1 19.33 40.67 27.83
C MET A 1 18.93 39.96 26.56
N SER A 2 19.89 39.35 25.89
CA SER A 2 19.70 38.62 24.64
C SER A 2 19.36 37.17 24.96
N THR A 3 18.25 36.67 24.42
CA THR A 3 17.94 35.24 24.40
C THR A 3 18.15 34.76 22.98
N GLU A 4 19.37 34.30 22.70
CA GLU A 4 19.69 33.62 21.45
C GLU A 4 19.03 32.25 21.50
N ASP A 5 17.97 32.05 20.71
CA ASP A 5 17.39 30.74 20.49
C ASP A 5 18.44 29.88 19.77
N GLY A 6 19.07 28.98 20.52
CA GLY A 6 20.02 28.01 19.95
C GLY A 6 19.35 27.14 18.90
N GLU A 7 20.11 26.72 17.89
CA GLU A 7 19.64 25.81 16.83
C GLU A 7 18.97 24.59 17.47
N GLY A 8 17.64 24.56 17.41
CA GLY A 8 16.87 23.46 17.97
C GLY A 8 17.34 22.17 17.32
N SER A 9 17.84 21.24 18.14
CA SER A 9 18.13 19.87 17.71
C SER A 9 16.81 19.19 17.35
N GLY A 10 16.35 19.44 16.13
CA GLY A 10 15.23 18.74 15.55
C GLY A 10 15.49 17.23 15.56
N ARG A 11 14.42 16.44 15.50
CA ARG A 11 14.48 14.98 15.46
C ARG A 11 15.52 14.50 14.44
N PRO A 12 16.47 13.61 14.80
CA PRO A 12 17.56 13.21 13.92
C PRO A 12 17.04 12.67 12.58
N LYS A 13 17.59 13.20 11.47
CA LYS A 13 17.42 12.66 10.11
C LYS A 13 18.11 11.29 9.92
N GLU A 14 18.86 10.82 10.92
CA GLU A 14 19.54 9.51 10.95
C GLU A 14 18.59 8.30 10.85
N VAL A 15 17.29 8.48 11.07
CA VAL A 15 16.30 7.39 10.97
C VAL A 15 16.10 6.94 9.51
N VAL A 16 16.46 7.78 8.53
CA VAL A 16 16.30 7.51 7.09
C VAL A 16 17.60 6.93 6.51
N THR A 17 18.10 5.84 7.10
CA THR A 17 19.17 5.04 6.48
C THR A 17 18.60 4.12 5.43
N ASP A 18 19.37 3.82 4.37
CA ASP A 18 18.97 2.88 3.32
C ASP A 18 18.57 1.49 3.87
N GLU A 19 19.17 1.10 4.99
CA GLU A 19 18.84 -0.15 5.68
C GLU A 19 17.46 -0.12 6.32
N ASN A 20 17.09 0.98 6.98
CA ASN A 20 15.73 1.17 7.52
C ASN A 20 14.70 1.22 6.39
N ILE A 21 15.01 1.91 5.28
CA ILE A 21 14.17 1.94 4.08
C ILE A 21 13.91 0.51 3.55
N LYS A 22 14.97 -0.28 3.38
CA LYS A 22 14.85 -1.68 2.93
C LYS A 22 14.01 -2.53 3.90
N ASN A 23 14.21 -2.35 5.21
CA ASN A 23 13.43 -3.05 6.23
C ASN A 23 11.94 -2.67 6.18
N ILE A 24 11.61 -1.40 5.99
CA ILE A 24 10.23 -0.92 5.82
C ILE A 24 9.59 -1.55 4.58
N HIS A 25 10.29 -1.57 3.44
CA HIS A 25 9.79 -2.22 2.23
C HIS A 25 9.54 -3.71 2.44
N LYS A 26 10.43 -4.41 3.14
CA LYS A 26 10.27 -5.84 3.44
C LYS A 26 9.05 -6.11 4.31
N VAL A 27 8.84 -5.31 5.37
CA VAL A 27 7.70 -5.45 6.28
C VAL A 27 6.37 -5.22 5.53
N ILE A 28 6.31 -4.19 4.69
CA ILE A 28 5.09 -3.84 3.95
C ILE A 28 4.78 -4.86 2.85
N SER A 29 5.80 -5.32 2.10
CA SER A 29 5.63 -6.36 1.10
C SER A 29 5.13 -7.68 1.69
N ASN A 30 5.60 -8.05 2.89
CA ASN A 30 5.17 -9.26 3.56
C ASN A 30 3.75 -9.15 4.14
N LYS A 31 3.31 -7.96 4.56
CA LYS A 31 2.00 -7.77 5.20
C LYS A 31 1.24 -6.57 4.62
N ARG A 32 0.47 -6.84 3.57
CA ARG A 32 -0.35 -5.86 2.83
C ARG A 32 -1.39 -5.09 3.67
N LYS A 33 -1.80 -5.63 4.82
CA LYS A 33 -2.89 -5.07 5.66
C LYS A 33 -2.40 -4.39 6.94
N LEU A 34 -1.09 -4.16 7.10
CA LEU A 34 -0.58 -3.46 8.29
C LEU A 34 -1.11 -2.03 8.35
N LYS A 35 -1.44 -1.60 9.57
CA LYS A 35 -1.73 -0.19 9.82
C LYS A 35 -0.43 0.60 9.78
N LEU A 36 -0.51 1.84 9.32
CA LEU A 36 0.63 2.76 9.30
C LEU A 36 1.28 2.91 10.68
N ASN A 37 0.48 2.99 11.74
CA ASN A 37 0.97 3.08 13.11
C ASN A 37 1.72 1.81 13.54
N GLU A 38 1.26 0.62 13.14
CA GLU A 38 1.94 -0.63 13.46
C GLU A 38 3.33 -0.68 12.82
N ILE A 39 3.47 -0.18 11.59
CA ILE A 39 4.77 -0.06 10.89
C ILE A 39 5.67 0.93 11.63
N ALA A 40 5.12 2.11 11.98
CA ALA A 40 5.82 3.14 12.74
C ALA A 40 6.31 2.60 14.10
N ASP A 41 5.47 1.88 14.83
CA ASP A 41 5.77 1.30 16.15
C ASP A 41 6.80 0.16 16.07
N THR A 42 6.70 -0.67 15.02
CA THR A 42 7.64 -1.78 14.79
C THR A 42 9.05 -1.26 14.51
N LEU A 43 9.14 -0.18 13.74
CA LEU A 43 10.41 0.37 13.26
C LEU A 43 10.88 1.56 14.12
N LYS A 44 10.10 1.92 15.15
CA LYS A 44 10.33 3.07 16.05
C LYS A 44 10.51 4.40 15.29
N ILE A 45 9.82 4.54 14.16
CA ILE A 45 9.87 5.72 13.28
C ILE A 45 8.57 6.52 13.37
N SER A 46 8.60 7.78 12.93
CA SER A 46 7.37 8.57 12.83
C SER A 46 6.60 8.25 11.56
N THR A 47 5.29 8.44 11.60
CA THR A 47 4.43 8.36 10.40
C THR A 47 4.81 9.40 9.34
N HIS A 48 5.32 10.56 9.77
CA HIS A 48 5.83 11.62 8.90
C HIS A 48 6.98 11.13 8.02
N ILE A 49 7.91 10.33 8.58
CA ILE A 49 9.03 9.75 7.81
C ILE A 49 8.52 8.82 6.69
N ILE A 50 7.49 8.02 6.99
CA ILE A 50 6.90 7.09 6.02
C ILE A 50 6.25 7.83 4.84
N HIS A 51 5.60 8.96 5.11
CA HIS A 51 4.95 9.75 4.07
C HIS A 51 5.95 10.56 3.26
N GLU A 52 6.87 11.26 3.92
CA GLU A 52 7.72 12.27 3.30
C GLU A 52 8.99 11.71 2.67
N TYR A 53 9.63 10.72 3.31
CA TYR A 53 10.92 10.19 2.86
C TYR A 53 10.77 8.90 2.04
N LEU A 54 9.72 8.10 2.30
CA LEU A 54 9.47 6.86 1.56
C LEU A 54 8.43 7.01 0.45
N GLY A 55 7.75 8.17 0.36
CA GLY A 55 6.70 8.43 -0.62
C GLY A 55 5.51 7.47 -0.52
N MET A 56 5.32 6.81 0.63
CA MET A 56 4.27 5.81 0.78
C MET A 56 2.95 6.47 1.10
N ARG A 57 1.88 6.01 0.45
CA ARG A 57 0.51 6.48 0.68
C ARG A 57 -0.35 5.35 1.19
N LYS A 58 -1.26 5.70 2.11
CA LYS A 58 -2.29 4.77 2.58
C LYS A 58 -3.24 4.45 1.42
N LEU A 59 -3.32 3.18 1.06
CA LEU A 59 -4.33 2.68 0.14
C LEU A 59 -5.46 2.04 0.95
N CYS A 60 -6.68 2.58 0.80
CA CYS A 60 -7.86 1.94 1.36
C CYS A 60 -8.22 0.73 0.50
N ALA A 61 -8.59 -0.38 1.15
CA ALA A 61 -9.11 -1.53 0.44
C ALA A 61 -10.41 -1.14 -0.29
N LYS A 62 -10.58 -1.61 -1.53
CA LYS A 62 -11.84 -1.44 -2.26
C LYS A 62 -12.92 -2.28 -1.60
N TRP A 63 -14.10 -1.70 -1.41
CA TRP A 63 -15.24 -2.43 -0.87
C TRP A 63 -15.72 -3.48 -1.88
N VAL A 64 -15.85 -4.72 -1.43
CA VAL A 64 -16.36 -5.84 -2.23
C VAL A 64 -17.65 -6.32 -1.57
N PRO A 65 -18.83 -6.17 -2.24
CA PRO A 65 -20.13 -6.41 -1.62
C PRO A 65 -20.34 -7.82 -1.08
N ARG A 66 -19.72 -8.82 -1.72
CA ARG A 66 -19.93 -10.23 -1.39
C ARG A 66 -18.63 -11.00 -1.54
N GLU A 67 -18.31 -11.79 -0.53
CA GLU A 67 -17.27 -12.80 -0.63
C GLU A 67 -17.85 -14.01 -1.38
N LEU A 68 -17.26 -14.31 -2.55
CA LEU A 68 -17.71 -15.42 -3.39
C LEU A 68 -17.09 -16.73 -2.91
N THR A 69 -17.88 -17.79 -2.93
CA THR A 69 -17.39 -19.16 -2.75
C THR A 69 -16.49 -19.57 -3.93
N PHE A 70 -15.75 -20.67 -3.79
CA PHE A 70 -14.93 -21.20 -4.87
C PHE A 70 -15.76 -21.45 -6.14
N ASP A 71 -16.89 -22.15 -6.02
CA ASP A 71 -17.77 -22.46 -7.15
C ASP A 71 -18.34 -21.20 -7.82
N GLN A 72 -18.68 -20.18 -7.03
CA GLN A 72 -19.16 -18.90 -7.56
C GLN A 72 -18.07 -18.16 -8.35
N LYS A 73 -16.81 -18.24 -7.91
CA LYS A 73 -15.67 -17.68 -8.65
C LYS A 73 -15.46 -18.42 -9.96
N GLN A 74 -15.50 -19.76 -9.92
CA GLN A 74 -15.34 -20.57 -11.13
C GLN A 74 -16.42 -20.25 -12.16
N ARG A 75 -17.70 -20.25 -11.75
CA ARG A 75 -18.81 -19.89 -12.64
C ARG A 75 -18.64 -18.51 -13.27
N ARG A 76 -18.21 -17.53 -12.47
CA ARG A 76 -17.95 -16.18 -12.98
C ARG A 76 -16.85 -16.15 -14.05
N VAL A 77 -15.81 -16.96 -13.91
CA VAL A 77 -14.75 -17.11 -14.92
C VAL A 77 -15.34 -17.74 -16.18
N ASP A 78 -16.06 -18.86 -16.05
CA ASP A 78 -16.66 -19.58 -17.17
C ASP A 78 -17.61 -18.67 -17.98
N ASP A 79 -18.50 -17.96 -17.28
CA ASP A 79 -19.44 -17.00 -17.89
C ASP A 79 -18.70 -15.89 -18.64
N SER A 80 -17.62 -15.37 -18.06
CA SER A 80 -16.81 -14.29 -18.66
C SER A 80 -16.08 -14.79 -19.91
N GLU A 81 -15.53 -15.99 -19.87
CA GLU A 81 -14.86 -16.61 -21.02
C GLU A 81 -15.85 -16.89 -22.16
N GLN A 82 -17.04 -17.38 -21.84
CA GLN A 82 -18.10 -17.57 -22.82
C GLN A 82 -18.51 -16.25 -23.47
N CYS A 83 -18.75 -15.20 -22.67
CA CYS A 83 -19.05 -13.86 -23.18
C CYS A 83 -17.94 -13.35 -24.10
N LEU A 84 -16.68 -13.51 -23.70
CA LEU A 84 -15.53 -13.08 -24.49
C LEU A 84 -15.43 -13.82 -25.84
N LYS A 85 -15.69 -15.13 -25.86
CA LYS A 85 -15.74 -15.92 -27.11
C LYS A 85 -16.82 -15.40 -28.04
N MET A 86 -18.01 -15.11 -27.53
CA MET A 86 -19.12 -14.56 -28.30
C MET A 86 -18.75 -13.20 -28.93
N ILE A 87 -18.15 -12.29 -28.16
CA ILE A 87 -17.70 -10.97 -28.66
C ILE A 87 -16.64 -11.12 -29.74
N LYS A 88 -15.68 -12.04 -29.56
CA LYS A 88 -14.62 -12.29 -30.55
C LYS A 88 -15.15 -12.91 -31.84
N HIS A 89 -16.15 -13.79 -31.74
CA HIS A 89 -16.79 -14.43 -32.89
C HIS A 89 -17.68 -13.43 -33.65
N ASN A 90 -18.45 -12.64 -32.91
CA ASN A 90 -19.29 -11.60 -33.45
C ASN A 90 -18.53 -10.27 -33.49
N LYS A 91 -17.38 -10.26 -34.18
CA LYS A 91 -16.53 -9.09 -34.34
C LYS A 91 -17.41 -8.00 -34.95
N PRO A 92 -17.76 -6.92 -34.22
CA PRO A 92 -18.60 -5.91 -34.82
C PRO A 92 -17.77 -5.26 -35.93
N GLU A 93 -18.29 -5.30 -37.16
CA GLU A 93 -17.76 -4.50 -38.25
C GLU A 93 -17.98 -3.04 -37.88
N PHE A 94 -16.96 -2.42 -37.29
CA PHE A 94 -16.81 -0.98 -37.21
C PHE A 94 -15.52 -0.60 -37.91
#